data_AF-A0A0B4XQN8-F1
#
_entry.id   AF-A0A0B4XQN8-F1
#
_cell.length_a   1.000
_cell.length_b   1.000
_cell.length_c   1.000
_cell.angle_alpha   90.00
_cell.angle_beta   90.00
_cell.angle_gamma   90.00
#
_symmetry.space_group_name_H-M   'P 1'
#
loop_
_entity.id
_entity.type
_entity.pdbx_description
1 polymer ?
#
loop_
_entity_poly.entity_id
_entity_poly.type
_entity_poly.pdbx_seq_one_letter_code
_entity_poly.pdbx_strand_id
1 'polypeptide(L)' 'MRWLLNFLIVLLALVLFLVCLLFLLGNPQPVALELLVTAWQPEAALGQWLLLFLLVGVIAGLAAGLLLGGVLRLPRRRS' A
#
# COMPACT_ATOMS: atom_id res chain seq x y z
N MET A 1 24.00 -5.12 -1.07
CA MET A 1 22.82 -5.55 -0.27
C MET A 1 21.58 -4.68 -0.46
N ARG A 2 21.65 -3.34 -0.37
CA ARG A 2 20.48 -2.44 -0.56
C ARG A 2 19.69 -2.67 -1.86
N TRP A 3 20.36 -2.93 -2.98
CA TRP A 3 19.70 -3.21 -4.26
C TRP A 3 18.89 -4.51 -4.22
N LEU A 4 19.43 -5.57 -3.60
CA LEU A 4 18.73 -6.85 -3.43
C LEU A 4 17.48 -6.69 -2.55
N LEU A 5 17.58 -5.93 -1.45
CA LEU A 5 16.44 -5.63 -0.58
C LEU A 5 15.35 -4.84 -1.32
N ASN A 6 15.73 -3.82 -2.09
CA ASN A 6 14.78 -3.06 -2.91
C ASN A 6 14.11 -3.96 -3.95
N PHE A 7 14.87 -4.84 -4.62
CA PHE A 7 14.31 -5.83 -5.54
C PHE A 7 13.30 -6.75 -4.84
N LEU A 8 13.64 -7.24 -3.64
CA LEU A 8 12.75 -8.08 -2.84
C LEU A 8 11.44 -7.35 -2.48
N ILE A 9 11.52 -6.08 -2.10
CA ILE A 9 10.35 -5.26 -1.74
C ILE A 9 9.45 -5.06 -2.96
N VAL A 10 10.03 -4.75 -4.13
CA VAL A 10 9.26 -4.60 -5.37
C VAL A 10 8.62 -5.92 -5.77
N LEU A 11 9.35 -7.03 -5.66
CA LEU A 11 8.82 -8.37 -5.93
C LEU A 11 7.67 -8.72 -4.98
N LEU A 12 7.80 -8.41 -3.69
CA LEU A 12 6.74 -8.61 -2.69
C LEU A 12 5.50 -7.79 -3.03
N ALA A 13 5.67 -6.51 -3.36
CA ALA A 13 4.56 -5.65 -3.77
C ALA A 13 3.84 -6.17 -5.02
N LEU A 14 4.60 -6.69 -5.99
CA LEU A 14 4.05 -7.31 -7.20
C LEU A 14 3.25 -8.57 -6.88
N VAL A 15 3.76 -9.44 -6.00
CA VAL A 15 3.04 -10.64 -5.57
C VAL A 15 1.74 -10.27 -4.85
N LEU A 16 1.78 -9.30 -3.94
CA LEU A 16 0.58 -8.81 -3.26
C LEU A 16 -0.44 -8.25 -4.24
N PHE A 17 0.01 -7.49 -5.24
CA PHE A 17 -0.85 -6.97 -6.30
C PHE A 17 -1.53 -8.09 -7.10
N LEU A 18 -0.78 -9.13 -7.49
CA LEU A 18 -1.34 -10.28 -8.19
C LEU A 18 -2.37 -11.04 -7.34
N VAL A 19 -2.10 -11.23 -6.04
CA VAL A 19 -3.06 -11.82 -5.12
C VAL A 19 -4.35 -11.00 -5.08
N CYS A 20 -4.25 -9.66 -4.97
CA CYS A 20 -5.42 -8.77 -5.00
C CYS A 20 -6.23 -8.93 -6.31
N LEU A 21 -5.56 -9.06 -7.45
CA LEU A 21 -6.21 -9.31 -8.75
C LEU A 21 -6.92 -10.67 -8.80
N LEU A 22 -6.31 -11.73 -8.25
CA LEU A 22 -6.96 -13.03 -8.16
C LEU A 22 -8.24 -12.96 -7.31
N PHE A 23 -8.21 -12.23 -6.20
CA PHE A 23 -9.42 -11.99 -5.39
C PHE A 23 -10.45 -11.13 -6.13
N LEU A 24 -10.01 -10.11 -6.86
CA LEU A 24 -10.91 -9.26 -7.66
C LEU A 24 -11.66 -10.05 -8.73
N LEU A 25 -10.96 -10.96 -9.42
CA LEU A 25 -11.52 -11.76 -10.51
C LEU A 25 -12.27 -13.01 -10.00
N GLY A 26 -11.75 -13.64 -8.95
CA GLY A 26 -12.27 -14.91 -8.44
C GLY A 26 -13.31 -14.77 -7.33
N ASN A 27 -13.47 -13.58 -6.75
CA ASN A 27 -14.38 -13.35 -5.64
C ASN A 27 -15.13 -12.01 -5.78
N PRO A 28 -16.13 -11.94 -6.69
CA PRO A 28 -16.92 -10.72 -6.91
C PRO A 28 -17.97 -10.48 -5.80
N GLN A 29 -17.99 -11.30 -4.75
CA GLN A 29 -18.96 -11.16 -3.67
C GLN A 29 -18.70 -9.83 -2.92
N PRO A 30 -19.77 -9.03 -2.69
CA PRO A 30 -19.63 -7.78 -1.96
C PRO A 30 -19.31 -8.09 -0.50
N VAL A 31 -18.32 -7.37 0.03
CA VAL A 31 -17.91 -7.41 1.43
C VAL A 31 -18.08 -6.02 2.01
N ALA A 32 -18.92 -5.94 3.04
CA ALA A 32 -19.08 -4.73 3.83
C ALA A 32 -17.88 -4.56 4.76
N LEU A 33 -17.29 -3.37 4.80
CA LEU A 33 -16.38 -3.01 5.88
C LEU A 33 -17.20 -2.49 7.05
N GLU A 34 -17.17 -3.21 8.16
CA GLU A 34 -17.72 -2.73 9.42
C GLU A 34 -16.80 -1.65 9.98
N LEU A 35 -17.17 -0.39 9.79
CA LEU A 35 -16.52 0.73 10.47
C LEU A 35 -17.12 0.88 11.87
N LEU A 36 -16.27 0.77 12.89
CA LEU A 36 -16.65 0.86 14.30
C LEU A 36 -17.28 2.22 14.67
N VAL A 37 -17.07 3.25 13.85
CA VAL A 37 -17.39 4.65 14.15
C VAL A 37 -18.65 5.14 13.42
N THR A 38 -19.12 4.45 12.38
CA THR A 38 -20.22 4.92 11.53
C THR A 38 -21.18 3.81 11.13
N ALA A 39 -22.49 4.09 11.18
CA ALA A 39 -23.54 3.20 10.65
C ALA A 39 -23.52 3.08 9.12
N TRP A 40 -22.69 3.88 8.43
CA TRP A 40 -22.46 3.74 7.00
C TRP A 40 -21.45 2.62 6.75
N GLN A 41 -21.92 1.55 6.10
CA GLN A 41 -21.13 0.38 5.75
C GLN A 41 -20.94 0.35 4.23
N PRO A 42 -19.84 0.88 3.69
CA PRO A 42 -19.58 0.80 2.27
C PRO A 42 -19.38 -0.66 1.86
N GLU A 43 -20.09 -1.07 0.81
CA GLU A 43 -20.00 -2.40 0.21
C GLU A 43 -19.19 -2.34 -1.08
N ALA A 44 -18.15 -3.16 -1.17
CA ALA A 44 -17.36 -3.31 -2.39
C ALA A 44 -16.85 -4.75 -2.46
N ALA A 45 -16.41 -5.20 -3.65
CA ALA A 45 -15.82 -6.52 -3.76
C ALA A 45 -14.53 -6.59 -2.94
N LEU A 46 -14.24 -7.75 -2.32
CA LEU A 46 -13.06 -7.93 -1.46
C LEU A 46 -11.77 -7.52 -2.20
N GLY A 47 -11.64 -7.90 -3.48
CA GLY A 47 -10.51 -7.50 -4.31
C GLY A 47 -10.37 -5.97 -4.48
N GLN A 48 -11.47 -5.22 -4.52
CA GLN A 48 -11.43 -3.75 -4.60
C GLN A 48 -10.90 -3.15 -3.31
N TRP A 49 -11.34 -3.66 -2.15
CA TRP A 49 -10.81 -3.24 -0.86
C TRP A 49 -9.32 -3.52 -0.74
N LEU A 50 -8.88 -4.73 -1.08
CA LEU A 50 -7.47 -5.10 -1.04
C LEU A 50 -6.61 -4.21 -1.95
N LEU A 51 -7.08 -3.93 -3.17
CA LEU A 51 -6.39 -3.02 -4.09
C LEU A 51 -6.31 -1.59 -3.53
N LEU A 52 -7.39 -1.11 -2.91
CA LEU A 52 -7.42 0.22 -2.30
C LEU A 52 -6.43 0.31 -1.13
N PHE A 53 -6.41 -0.67 -0.23
CA PHE A 53 -5.42 -0.72 0.87
C PHE A 53 -3.99 -0.81 0.36
N LEU A 54 -3.74 -1.62 -0.67
CA LEU A 54 -2.43 -1.74 -1.29
C LEU A 54 -1.99 -0.38 -1.87
N LEU A 55 -2.88 0.30 -2.60
CA LEU A 55 -2.61 1.60 -3.19
C LEU A 55 -2.29 2.65 -2.11
N VAL A 56 -3.11 2.74 -1.06
CA VAL A 56 -2.89 3.64 0.08
C VAL A 56 -1.56 3.32 0.75
N GLY A 57 -1.25 2.04 0.98
CA GLY A 57 0.02 1.61 1.58
C GLY A 57 1.23 2.00 0.73
N VAL A 58 1.16 1.87 -0.60
CA VAL A 58 2.23 2.29 -1.53
C VAL A 58 2.41 3.81 -1.47
N ILE A 59 1.33 4.59 -1.53
CA ILE A 59 1.39 6.05 -1.45
C ILE A 59 1.99 6.50 -0.10
N ALA A 60 1.53 5.91 1.00
CA ALA A 60 2.05 6.21 2.33
C ALA A 60 3.54 5.84 2.47
N GLY A 61 3.95 4.69 1.93
CA GLY A 61 5.35 4.27 1.90
C GLY A 61 6.24 5.21 1.08
N LEU A 62 5.76 5.68 -0.07
CA LEU A 62 6.45 6.67 -0.89
C LEU A 62 6.57 8.02 -0.15
N ALA A 63 5.49 8.48 0.46
CA ALA A 63 5.48 9.72 1.24
C ALA A 63 6.46 9.64 2.42
N ALA A 64 6.46 8.54 3.18
CA ALA A 64 7.40 8.31 4.26
C ALA A 64 8.85 8.27 3.76
N GLY A 65 9.11 7.60 2.63
CA GLY A 65 10.43 7.55 2.00
C GLY A 65 10.93 8.94 1.57
N LEU A 66 10.06 9.78 1.03
CA LEU A 66 10.37 11.17 0.68
C LEU A 66 10.67 12.03 1.90
N LEU A 67 9.85 11.93 2.95
CA LEU A 67 10.06 12.67 4.20
C LEU A 67 11.40 12.28 4.86
N LEU A 68 11.66 10.98 5.01
CA LEU A 68 12.90 10.49 5.60
C LEU A 68 14.13 10.82 4.73
N GLY A 69 13.99 10.70 3.41
CA GLY A 69 15.05 11.03 2.45
C GLY A 69 15.37 12.53 2.38
N GLY A 70 14.36 13.39 2.57
CA GLY A 70 14.53 14.85 2.60
C GLY A 70 15.12 15.35 3.92
N VAL A 71 14.66 14.83 5.06
CA VAL A 71 15.17 15.20 6.39
C VAL A 71 16.63 14.78 6.59
N LEU A 72 17.03 13.61 6.09
CA LEU A 72 18.43 13.12 6.18
C LEU A 72 19.40 13.79 5.20
N ARG A 73 18.89 14.55 4.21
CA ARG A 73 19.68 15.29 3.21
C ARG A 73 19.74 16.80 3.46
N LEU A 74 19.48 17.25 4.69
CA LEU A 74 19.81 18.63 5.05
C LEU A 74 21.32 18.85 4.84
N PRO A 75 21.73 19.83 4.02
CA PRO A 75 23.13 20.12 3.80
C PRO A 75 23.72 20.51 5.16
N ARG A 76 24.66 19.68 5.64
CA ARG A 76 25.53 20.02 6.76
C ARG A 76 26.33 21.25 6.31
N ARG A 77 25.77 22.43 6.56
CA ARG A 77 26.40 23.72 6.34
C ARG A 77 27.67 23.69 7.19
N ARG A 78 28.81 23.43 6.55
CA ARG A 78 30.12 23.62 7.17
C ARG A 78 30.26 25.11 7.42
N SER A 79 30.10 25.53 8.67
CA SER A 79 30.69 26.75 9.20
C SER A 79 31.97 26.38 9.90
#